data_AF-A0A0H1RAR2-F1
#
_entry.id   AF-A0A0H1RAR2-F1
#
_cell.length_a   1.000
_cell.length_b   1.000
_cell.length_c   1.000
_cell.angle_alpha   90.00
_cell.angle_beta   90.00
_cell.angle_gamma   90.00
#
_symmetry.space_group_name_H-M   'P 1'
#
loop_
_entity.id
_entity.type
_entity.pdbx_description
1 polymer ?
#
loop_
_entity_poly.entity_id
_entity_poly.type
_entity_poly.pdbx_seq_one_letter_code
_entity_poly.pdbx_strand_id
1 'polypeptide(L)'
;QIRPHDLVGRPVREALPELRGQGYYELLDHVYQTRKSFVGRMMRIMVQPRPGAPLEEHVIDFVYRPVEDAKGQIKGLFVEGYDRTEWARA
;
A
#
# COMPACT_ATOMS: atom_id res chain seq x y z
N GLN A 1 -11.21 8.23 7.43
CA GLN A 1 -11.35 6.76 7.57
C GLN A 1 -12.05 6.23 6.33
N ILE A 2 -11.27 5.64 5.43
CA ILE A 2 -11.80 4.91 4.28
C ILE A 2 -12.42 3.62 4.82
N ARG A 3 -13.67 3.32 4.49
CA ARG A 3 -14.37 2.18 5.06
C ARG A 3 -13.95 0.91 4.28
N PRO A 4 -13.72 -0.23 4.95
CA PRO A 4 -13.24 -1.45 4.29
C PRO A 4 -14.11 -1.93 3.11
N HIS A 5 -15.43 -1.70 3.18
CA HIS A 5 -16.36 -2.10 2.10
C HIS A 5 -16.20 -1.30 0.81
N ASP A 6 -15.64 -0.09 0.87
CA ASP A 6 -15.45 0.76 -0.33
C ASP A 6 -14.25 0.33 -1.19
N LEU A 7 -13.46 -0.63 -0.69
CA LEU A 7 -12.19 -1.07 -1.30
C LEU A 7 -12.27 -2.50 -1.86
N VAL A 8 -13.14 -3.35 -1.34
CA VAL A 8 -13.24 -4.75 -1.77
C VAL A 8 -13.75 -4.83 -3.22
N GLY A 9 -13.09 -5.66 -4.04
CA GLY A 9 -13.46 -5.88 -5.44
C GLY A 9 -13.00 -4.79 -6.41
N ARG A 10 -12.29 -3.76 -5.92
CA ARG A 10 -11.75 -2.68 -6.76
C ARG A 10 -10.25 -2.86 -6.98
N PRO A 11 -9.73 -2.56 -8.19
CA PRO A 11 -8.30 -2.45 -8.40
C PRO A 11 -7.69 -1.42 -7.45
N VAL A 12 -6.49 -1.69 -6.94
CA VAL A 12 -5.78 -0.77 -6.02
C VAL A 12 -5.65 0.65 -6.62
N ARG A 13 -5.49 0.75 -7.95
CA ARG A 13 -5.38 2.01 -8.70
C ARG A 13 -6.67 2.85 -8.71
N GLU A 14 -7.81 2.21 -8.47
CA GLU A 14 -9.12 2.88 -8.32
C GLU A 14 -9.48 3.12 -6.86
N ALA A 15 -9.03 2.23 -5.98
CA ALA A 15 -9.28 2.27 -4.55
C ALA A 15 -8.45 3.35 -3.85
N LEU A 16 -7.20 3.56 -4.29
CA LEU A 16 -6.25 4.53 -3.74
C LEU A 16 -5.60 5.39 -4.85
N PRO A 17 -6.38 6.07 -5.69
CA PRO A 17 -5.91 6.75 -6.90
C PRO A 17 -4.78 7.76 -6.66
N GLU A 18 -4.71 8.35 -5.46
CA GLU A 18 -3.69 9.29 -5.04
C GLU A 18 -2.26 8.73 -5.05
N LEU A 19 -2.09 7.40 -4.99
CA LEU A 19 -0.76 6.76 -5.05
C LEU A 19 -0.12 6.82 -6.44
N ARG A 20 -0.84 7.33 -7.45
CA ARG A 20 -0.32 7.49 -8.81
C ARG A 20 0.92 8.36 -8.82
N GLY A 21 1.98 7.85 -9.45
CA GLY A 21 3.26 8.55 -9.58
C GLY A 21 4.13 8.50 -8.32
N GLN A 22 3.68 7.88 -7.23
CA GLN A 22 4.46 7.74 -6.00
C GLN A 22 5.29 6.45 -5.95
N GLY A 23 5.14 5.53 -6.91
CA GLY A 23 5.92 4.28 -7.01
C GLY A 23 5.32 3.07 -6.28
N TYR A 24 4.26 3.25 -5.48
CA TYR A 24 3.67 2.17 -4.68
C TYR A 24 2.98 1.09 -5.51
N TYR A 25 2.42 1.45 -6.68
CA TYR A 25 1.83 0.46 -7.58
C TYR A 25 2.90 -0.40 -8.23
N GLU A 26 4.01 0.23 -8.63
CA GLU A 26 5.13 -0.42 -9.29
C GLU A 26 5.83 -1.39 -8.33
N LEU A 27 5.97 -1.03 -7.05
CA LEU A 27 6.44 -1.93 -5.99
C LEU A 27 5.49 -3.12 -5.80
N LEU A 28 4.18 -2.88 -5.81
CA LEU A 28 3.17 -3.92 -5.69
C LEU A 28 3.25 -4.89 -6.88
N ASP A 29 3.30 -4.36 -8.11
CA ASP A 29 3.43 -5.12 -9.36
C ASP A 29 4.73 -5.95 -9.36
N HIS A 30 5.84 -5.38 -8.88
CA HIS A 30 7.12 -6.08 -8.76
C HIS A 30 7.05 -7.27 -7.79
N VAL A 31 6.45 -7.09 -6.61
CA VAL A 31 6.30 -8.18 -5.62
C VAL A 31 5.40 -9.28 -6.19
N TYR A 32 4.31 -8.90 -6.87
CA TYR A 32 3.40 -9.86 -7.50
C TYR A 32 4.09 -10.69 -8.60
N GLN A 33 4.90 -10.05 -9.45
CA GLN A 33 5.58 -10.74 -10.55
C GLN A 33 6.77 -11.60 -10.08
N THR A 34 7.54 -11.11 -9.10
CA THR A 34 8.80 -11.74 -8.70
C THR A 34 8.69 -12.68 -7.51
N ARG A 35 7.58 -12.61 -6.76
CA ARG A 35 7.39 -13.27 -5.46
C ARG A 35 8.40 -12.86 -4.39
N LYS A 36 9.13 -11.76 -4.60
CA LYS A 36 10.06 -11.24 -3.60
C LYS A 36 9.35 -10.20 -2.77
N SER A 37 9.30 -10.42 -1.46
CA SER A 37 8.69 -9.45 -0.53
C SER A 37 9.43 -8.12 -0.57
N PHE A 38 8.70 -7.03 -0.35
CA PHE A 38 9.27 -5.70 -0.20
C PHE A 38 8.97 -5.16 1.19
N VAL A 39 9.98 -4.61 1.85
CA VAL A 39 9.84 -3.94 3.15
C VAL A 39 10.23 -2.48 2.97
N GLY A 40 9.26 -1.59 3.09
CA GLY A 40 9.47 -0.15 3.15
C GLY A 40 9.63 0.30 4.59
N ARG A 41 10.62 1.15 4.86
CA ARG A 41 10.81 1.77 6.18
C ARG A 41 10.92 3.27 6.02
N MET A 42 10.26 4.02 6.89
CA MET A 42 10.22 5.48 6.92
C MET A 42 9.95 6.10 5.54
N MET A 43 9.07 5.45 4.77
CA MET A 43 8.74 5.88 3.41
C MET A 43 7.67 6.96 3.43
N ARG A 44 7.86 8.01 2.63
CA ARG A 44 6.89 9.11 2.51
C ARG A 44 5.77 8.69 1.57
N ILE A 45 4.53 8.94 1.98
CA ILE A 45 3.33 8.65 1.21
C ILE A 45 2.38 9.85 1.30
N MET A 46 1.82 10.23 0.16
CA MET A 46 0.78 11.25 0.08
C MET A 46 -0.57 10.53 -0.01
N VAL A 47 -1.43 10.69 0.99
CA VAL A 47 -2.75 10.05 1.04
C VAL A 47 -3.86 11.08 1.14
N GLN A 48 -5.05 10.74 0.63
CA GLN A 48 -6.25 11.55 0.80
C GLN A 48 -7.10 10.93 1.94
N PRO A 49 -7.20 11.57 3.12
CA PRO A 49 -7.84 10.94 4.30
C PRO A 49 -9.36 10.73 4.15
N ARG A 50 -9.99 11.51 3.26
CA ARG A 50 -11.41 11.46 2.88
C ARG A 50 -11.58 11.99 1.46
N PRO A 51 -12.54 11.46 0.67
CA PRO A 51 -12.80 11.95 -0.68
C PRO A 51 -12.89 13.47 -0.77
N GLY A 52 -12.07 14.08 -1.63
CA GLY A 52 -12.05 15.53 -1.87
C GLY A 52 -11.21 16.36 -0.88
N ALA A 53 -10.62 15.76 0.16
CA ALA A 53 -9.68 16.46 1.04
C ALA A 53 -8.32 16.71 0.36
N PRO A 54 -7.52 17.70 0.79
CA PRO A 54 -6.14 17.83 0.36
C PRO A 54 -5.32 16.56 0.63
N LEU A 55 -4.26 16.35 -0.14
CA LEU A 55 -3.30 15.29 0.16
C LEU A 55 -2.52 15.64 1.43
N GLU A 56 -2.38 14.66 2.30
CA GLU A 56 -1.58 14.75 3.52
C GLU A 56 -0.35 13.86 3.37
N GLU A 57 0.81 14.37 3.81
CA GLU A 57 2.03 13.58 3.87
C GLU A 57 2.08 12.75 5.15
N HIS A 58 2.29 11.46 4.99
CA HIS A 58 2.57 10.52 6.06
C HIS A 58 3.93 9.85 5.85
N VAL A 59 4.50 9.35 6.93
CA VAL A 59 5.68 8.49 6.93
C VAL A 59 5.24 7.11 7.38
N ILE A 60 5.50 6.07 6.59
CA ILE A 60 5.05 4.72 6.88
C ILE A 60 6.19 3.71 6.89
N ASP A 61 6.08 2.72 7.77
CA ASP A 61 6.73 1.43 7.63
C ASP A 61 5.71 0.47 7.04
N PHE A 62 6.04 -0.28 6.00
CA PHE A 62 5.10 -1.22 5.41
C PHE A 62 5.79 -2.44 4.79
N VAL A 63 5.00 -3.48 4.56
CA VAL A 63 5.44 -4.69 3.88
C VAL A 63 4.44 -5.11 2.81
N TYR A 64 4.97 -5.51 1.65
CA TYR A 64 4.26 -6.32 0.66
C TYR A 64 4.83 -7.73 0.69
N ARG A 65 3.98 -8.72 0.99
CA ARG A 65 4.34 -10.14 0.96
C ARG A 65 3.43 -10.91 0.00
N PRO A 66 3.97 -11.76 -0.88
CA PRO A 66 3.13 -12.66 -1.66
C PRO A 66 2.45 -13.68 -0.73
N VAL A 67 1.20 -13.96 -1.03
CA VAL A 67 0.45 -15.07 -0.43
C VAL A 67 0.30 -16.14 -1.49
N GLU A 68 0.84 -17.31 -1.19
CA GLU A 68 0.82 -18.46 -2.09
C GLU A 68 -0.26 -19.46 -1.66
N ASP A 69 -0.81 -20.19 -2.62
CA ASP A 69 -1.64 -21.35 -2.36
C ASP A 69 -0.81 -22.61 -2.05
N ALA A 70 -1.47 -23.72 -1.74
CA ALA A 70 -0.80 -24.99 -1.45
C ALA A 70 0.01 -25.56 -2.63
N LYS A 71 -0.14 -24.99 -3.84
CA LYS A 71 0.58 -25.37 -5.07
C LYS A 71 1.72 -24.39 -5.39
N GLY A 72 2.00 -23.42 -4.53
CA GLY A 72 3.03 -22.39 -4.74
C GLY A 72 2.65 -21.33 -5.78
N GLN A 73 1.38 -21.22 -6.14
CA GLN A 73 0.90 -20.15 -7.02
C GLN A 73 0.49 -18.92 -6.20
N ILE A 74 0.81 -17.73 -6.67
CA ILE A 74 0.39 -16.49 -6.00
C ILE A 74 -1.13 -16.39 -6.08
N LYS A 75 -1.75 -16.31 -4.90
CA LYS A 75 -3.19 -16.05 -4.72
C LYS A 75 -3.46 -14.57 -4.47
N GLY A 76 -2.47 -13.81 -4.02
CA GLY A 76 -2.57 -12.37 -3.77
C GLY A 76 -1.37 -11.82 -3.04
N LEU A 77 -1.51 -10.60 -2.52
CA LEU A 77 -0.50 -9.94 -1.70
C LEU A 77 -1.09 -9.59 -0.33
N PHE A 78 -0.33 -9.88 0.71
CA PHE A 78 -0.54 -9.36 2.04
C PHE A 78 0.16 -8.01 2.17
N VAL A 79 -0.60 -7.01 2.62
CA VAL A 79 -0.10 -5.66 2.87
C VAL A 79 -0.33 -5.32 4.33
N GLU A 80 0.70 -4.84 5.00
CA GLU A 80 0.62 -4.29 6.35
C GLU A 80 1.44 -3.01 6.39
N GLY A 81 0.88 -1.96 6.99
CA GLY A 81 1.51 -0.65 7.09
C GLY A 81 1.22 -0.01 8.43
N TYR A 82 2.24 0.65 8.98
CA TYR A 82 2.19 1.39 10.22
C TYR A 82 2.54 2.84 9.95
N ASP A 83 1.69 3.75 10.39
CA ASP A 83 1.97 5.18 10.36
C ASP A 83 3.02 5.53 11.43
N ARG A 84 4.11 6.15 10.99
CA ARG A 84 5.27 6.60 11.75
C ARG A 84 5.45 8.12 11.67
N THR A 85 4.45 8.85 11.19
CA THR A 85 4.51 10.30 10.99
C THR A 85 4.82 11.04 12.28
N GLU A 86 4.24 10.64 13.41
CA GLU A 86 4.52 11.26 14.71
C GLU A 86 5.97 11.00 15.16
N TRP A 87 6.49 9.80 14.92
CA TRP A 87 7.88 9.45 15.24
C TRP A 87 8.89 10.20 14.38
N ALA A 88 8.57 10.46 13.12
CA ALA A 88 9.45 11.18 12.19
C ALA A 88 9.54 12.69 12.48
N ARG A 89 8.59 13.25 13.25
CA ARG A 89 8.54 14.67 13.62
C ARG A 89 9.16 14.97 14.99
N ALA A 90 9.48 13.93 15.77
CA ALA A 90 10.15 14.03 17.07
C ALA A 90 11.68 14.06 16.90
#